data_AF-A0A1A7XRD9-F1
#
_entry.id   AF-A0A1A7XRD9-F1
#
_cell.length_a   1.000
_cell.length_b   1.000
_cell.length_c   1.000
_cell.angle_alpha   90.00
_cell.angle_beta   90.00
_cell.angle_gamma   90.00
#
_symmetry.space_group_name_H-M   'P 1'
#
loop_
_entity.id
_entity.type
_entity.pdbx_description
1 polymer ?
#
loop_
_entity_poly.entity_id
_entity_poly.type
_entity_poly.pdbx_seq_one_letter_code
_entity_poly.pdbx_strand_id
1 'polypeptide(L)'
;ILGETWRLLRILPNINHISVCHTKDVTICGDLHGQLEDLLLIFYKNGLPSSEKPYIFNGDFVDRGKNSLEILLILFGFLLVYPNDVHLNRGNHEDHI
;
A
#
# COMPACT_ATOMS: atom_id res chain seq x y z
N ILE A 1 -1.67 15.05 0.49
CA ILE A 1 -1.51 13.59 0.27
C ILE A 1 -0.83 13.34 -1.07
N LEU A 2 -1.52 13.44 -2.22
CA LEU A 2 -0.94 13.14 -3.55
C LEU A 2 0.43 13.80 -3.83
N GLY A 3 0.57 15.11 -3.60
CA GLY A 3 1.85 15.82 -3.85
C GLY A 3 3.01 15.34 -2.97
N GLU A 4 2.74 15.05 -1.69
CA GLU A 4 3.76 14.51 -0.78
C GLU A 4 4.11 13.06 -1.13
N THR A 5 3.11 12.24 -1.41
CA THR A 5 3.32 10.85 -1.85
C THR A 5 4.16 10.81 -3.12
N TRP A 6 3.85 11.67 -4.09
CA TRP A 6 4.64 11.77 -5.33
C TRP A 6 6.09 12.15 -5.05
N ARG A 7 6.33 13.12 -4.17
CA ARG A 7 7.69 13.51 -3.78
C ARG A 7 8.46 12.37 -3.12
N LEU A 8 7.81 11.61 -2.24
CA LEU A 8 8.38 10.44 -1.58
C LEU A 8 8.70 9.32 -2.58
N LEU A 9 7.73 8.91 -3.39
CA LEU A 9 7.92 7.81 -4.36
C LEU A 9 9.03 8.11 -5.37
N ARG A 10 9.20 9.37 -5.76
CA ARG A 10 10.26 9.79 -6.70
C ARG A 10 11.68 9.60 -6.21
N ILE A 11 11.91 9.58 -4.90
CA ILE A 11 13.24 9.42 -4.33
C ILE A 11 13.55 7.97 -3.96
N LEU A 12 12.53 7.09 -3.96
CA LEU A 12 12.71 5.68 -3.65
C LEU A 12 13.35 4.93 -4.84
N PRO A 13 14.17 3.90 -4.56
CA PRO A 13 14.67 3.02 -5.61
C PRO A 13 13.54 2.16 -6.19
N ASN A 14 13.75 1.67 -7.42
CA ASN A 14 12.82 0.73 -8.06
C ASN A 14 12.71 -0.61 -7.32
N ILE A 15 13.76 -0.99 -6.59
CA ILE A 15 13.81 -2.19 -5.76
C ILE A 15 14.04 -1.76 -4.31
N ASN A 16 13.07 -2.03 -3.45
CA ASN A 16 13.14 -1.74 -2.02
C ASN A 16 13.55 -2.99 -1.25
N HIS A 17 14.55 -2.87 -0.38
CA HIS A 17 14.99 -3.93 0.52
C HIS A 17 14.34 -3.74 1.89
N ILE A 18 13.56 -4.72 2.32
CA ILE A 18 12.82 -4.67 3.59
C ILE A 18 13.48 -5.62 4.57
N SER A 19 13.82 -5.12 5.76
CA SER A 19 14.36 -5.93 6.85
C SER A 19 13.28 -6.18 7.89
N VAL A 20 13.01 -7.45 8.17
CA VAL A 20 12.00 -7.89 9.15
C VAL A 20 12.59 -8.17 10.53
N CYS A 21 13.85 -7.79 10.78
CA CYS A 21 14.53 -8.18 12.01
C CYS A 21 13.91 -7.60 13.31
N HIS A 22 13.07 -6.56 13.21
CA HIS A 22 12.44 -5.90 14.37
C HIS A 22 10.94 -6.22 14.50
N THR A 23 10.37 -6.87 13.49
CA THR A 23 8.96 -7.29 13.47
C THR A 23 8.89 -8.81 13.39
N LYS A 24 7.78 -9.42 13.82
CA LYS A 24 7.63 -10.90 13.74
C LYS A 24 7.24 -11.35 12.33
N ASP A 25 6.49 -10.52 11.62
CA ASP A 25 5.81 -10.84 10.37
C ASP A 25 5.61 -9.58 9.50
N VAL A 26 5.38 -9.82 8.21
CA VAL A 26 4.99 -8.82 7.21
C VAL A 26 3.73 -9.33 6.51
N THR A 27 2.73 -8.47 6.36
CA THR A 27 1.54 -8.80 5.57
C THR A 27 1.76 -8.40 4.11
N ILE A 28 1.60 -9.34 3.18
CA ILE A 28 1.63 -9.07 1.74
C ILE A 28 0.21 -9.19 1.19
N CYS A 29 -0.28 -8.11 0.59
CA CYS A 29 -1.58 -8.02 -0.04
C CYS A 29 -1.40 -8.01 -1.56
N GLY A 30 -2.20 -8.82 -2.26
CA GLY A 30 -2.33 -8.76 -3.71
C GLY A 30 -3.33 -7.68 -4.14
N ASP A 31 -3.90 -7.89 -5.30
CA ASP A 31 -4.82 -6.97 -5.97
C ASP A 31 -6.03 -6.61 -5.09
N LEU A 32 -6.46 -5.35 -5.18
CA LEU A 32 -7.68 -4.84 -4.55
C LEU A 32 -8.72 -4.39 -5.58
N HIS A 33 -8.32 -4.01 -6.80
CA HIS A 33 -9.22 -3.64 -7.90
C HIS A 33 -10.41 -2.77 -7.45
N GLY A 34 -10.16 -1.70 -6.69
CA GLY A 34 -11.20 -0.78 -6.25
C GLY A 34 -12.23 -1.34 -5.26
N GLN A 35 -11.97 -2.50 -4.64
CA GLN A 35 -12.85 -3.17 -3.65
C GLN A 35 -12.51 -2.74 -2.22
N LEU A 36 -13.08 -1.61 -1.77
CA LEU A 36 -12.76 -1.04 -0.46
C LEU A 36 -13.11 -1.97 0.72
N GLU A 37 -14.18 -2.76 0.59
CA GLU A 37 -14.59 -3.71 1.63
C GLU A 37 -13.51 -4.76 1.91
N ASP A 38 -12.79 -5.21 0.88
CA ASP A 38 -11.70 -6.18 1.03
C ASP A 38 -10.50 -5.55 1.77
N LEU A 39 -10.15 -4.31 1.44
CA LEU A 39 -9.12 -3.57 2.17
C LEU A 39 -9.47 -3.41 3.65
N LEU A 40 -10.72 -3.02 3.94
CA LEU A 40 -11.19 -2.88 5.32
C LEU A 40 -11.23 -4.23 6.05
N LEU A 41 -11.59 -5.31 5.36
CA LEU A 41 -11.57 -6.66 5.92
C LEU A 41 -10.16 -7.13 6.26
N ILE A 42 -9.17 -6.84 5.40
CA ILE A 42 -7.75 -7.10 5.67
C ILE A 42 -7.33 -6.39 6.95
N PHE A 43 -7.63 -5.10 7.08
CA PHE A 43 -7.30 -4.33 8.28
C PHE A 43 -8.04 -4.80 9.52
N TYR A 44 -9.28 -5.24 9.39
CA TYR A 44 -10.03 -5.81 10.49
C TYR A 44 -9.40 -7.12 11.00
N LYS A 45 -8.93 -7.99 10.09
CA LYS A 45 -8.36 -9.30 10.46
C LYS A 45 -6.90 -9.22 10.93
N ASN A 46 -6.08 -8.42 10.26
CA ASN A 46 -4.63 -8.37 10.51
C ASN A 46 -4.21 -7.14 11.33
N GLY A 47 -5.12 -6.19 11.53
CA GLY A 47 -4.88 -4.90 12.18
C GLY A 47 -4.39 -3.84 11.19
N LEU A 48 -4.50 -2.57 11.60
CA LEU A 48 -4.03 -1.45 10.77
C LEU A 48 -2.50 -1.45 10.64
N PRO A 49 -1.96 -0.88 9.54
CA PRO A 49 -0.53 -0.67 9.39
C PRO A 49 0.06 0.15 10.55
N SER A 50 1.23 -0.29 11.01
CA SER A 50 2.03 0.36 12.05
C SER A 50 3.48 -0.12 11.95
N SER A 51 4.39 0.46 12.74
CA SER A 51 5.78 -0.02 12.78
C SER A 51 5.96 -1.43 13.36
N GLU A 52 4.92 -1.97 14.01
CA GLU A 52 4.90 -3.38 14.44
C GLU A 52 4.22 -4.29 13.41
N LYS A 53 3.51 -3.72 12.44
CA LYS A 53 2.68 -4.40 11.45
C LYS A 53 2.95 -3.85 10.05
N PRO A 54 4.09 -4.22 9.43
CA PRO A 54 4.43 -3.79 8.09
C PRO A 54 3.55 -4.45 7.02
N TYR A 55 3.27 -3.69 5.96
CA TYR A 55 2.44 -4.10 4.83
C TYR A 55 3.14 -3.88 3.49
N ILE A 56 2.99 -4.84 2.59
CA ILE A 56 3.36 -4.72 1.18
C ILE A 56 2.09 -4.89 0.36
N PHE A 57 1.65 -3.87 -0.36
CA PHE A 57 0.56 -3.97 -1.34
C PHE A 57 1.16 -4.11 -2.74
N ASN A 58 0.86 -5.22 -3.41
CA ASN A 58 1.58 -5.66 -4.61
C ASN A 58 0.88 -5.28 -5.93
N GLY A 59 0.53 -4.00 -6.08
CA GLY A 59 -0.11 -3.45 -7.27
C GLY A 59 -1.61 -3.72 -7.38
N ASP A 60 -2.19 -3.22 -8.47
CA ASP A 60 -3.60 -3.43 -8.85
C ASP A 60 -4.58 -3.01 -7.74
N PHE A 61 -4.36 -1.79 -7.25
CA PHE A 61 -5.17 -1.16 -6.20
C PHE A 61 -6.45 -0.56 -6.77
N VAL A 62 -6.35 -0.05 -7.99
CA VAL A 62 -7.37 0.71 -8.71
C VAL A 62 -7.96 -0.11 -9.86
N ASP A 63 -8.88 0.49 -10.62
CA ASP A 63 -9.68 -0.12 -11.68
C ASP A 63 -10.69 -1.18 -11.22
N ARG A 64 -11.62 -1.52 -12.12
CA ARG A 64 -12.75 -2.47 -11.99
C ARG A 64 -13.78 -2.13 -10.91
N GLY A 65 -13.35 -1.89 -9.67
CA GLY A 65 -14.19 -1.51 -8.54
C GLY A 65 -14.51 -0.02 -8.49
N LYS A 66 -15.49 0.33 -7.65
CA LYS A 66 -16.05 1.69 -7.57
C LYS A 66 -15.29 2.60 -6.61
N ASN A 67 -14.43 2.05 -5.75
CA ASN A 67 -13.81 2.77 -4.64
C ASN A 67 -12.28 2.91 -4.78
N SER A 68 -11.82 3.02 -6.03
CA SER A 68 -10.40 3.16 -6.36
C SER A 68 -9.75 4.38 -5.70
N LEU A 69 -10.47 5.51 -5.65
CA LEU A 69 -9.94 6.76 -5.08
C LEU A 69 -9.75 6.63 -3.56
N GLU A 70 -10.73 6.05 -2.87
CA GLU A 70 -10.71 5.83 -1.43
C GLU A 70 -9.56 4.90 -1.04
N ILE A 71 -9.39 3.78 -1.76
CA ILE A 71 -8.26 2.86 -1.57
C ILE A 71 -6.94 3.61 -1.73
N LEU A 72 -6.77 4.34 -2.84
CA LEU A 72 -5.51 5.04 -3.12
C LEU A 72 -5.17 6.07 -2.01
N LEU A 73 -6.16 6.84 -1.55
CA LEU A 73 -5.96 7.83 -0.49
C LEU A 73 -5.60 7.17 0.85
N ILE A 74 -6.22 6.03 1.19
CA ILE A 74 -5.90 5.27 2.40
C ILE A 74 -4.47 4.71 2.33
N LEU A 75 -4.12 4.04 1.23
CA LEU A 75 -2.78 3.48 1.04
C LEU A 75 -1.70 4.56 1.07
N PHE A 76 -1.93 5.69 0.40
CA PHE A 76 -1.01 6.83 0.43
C PHE A 76 -0.91 7.49 1.81
N GLY A 77 -2.01 7.54 2.57
CA GLY A 77 -1.98 7.99 3.95
C GLY A 77 -1.05 7.12 4.80
N PHE A 78 -1.20 5.80 4.72
CA PHE A 78 -0.35 4.86 5.46
C PHE A 78 1.11 4.90 5.00
N LEU A 79 1.38 4.99 3.70
CA LEU A 79 2.73 5.16 3.17
C LEU A 79 3.40 6.44 3.70
N LEU A 80 2.67 7.55 3.82
CA LEU A 80 3.23 8.79 4.33
C LEU A 80 3.46 8.77 5.84
N VAL A 81 2.61 8.06 6.60
CA VAL A 81 2.74 7.94 8.07
C VAL A 81 3.81 6.90 8.46
N TYR A 82 3.92 5.80 7.72
CA TYR A 82 4.84 4.70 7.99
C TYR A 82 5.69 4.36 6.74
N PRO A 83 6.55 5.28 6.27
CA PRO A 83 7.27 5.13 5.00
C PRO A 83 8.31 3.99 4.98
N ASN A 84 8.68 3.46 6.15
CA ASN A 84 9.60 2.33 6.28
C ASN A 84 8.88 0.98 6.46
N ASP A 85 7.57 1.00 6.71
CA ASP A 85 6.79 -0.20 7.08
C ASP A 85 5.66 -0.48 6.07
N VAL A 86 5.26 0.51 5.28
CA VAL A 86 4.22 0.38 4.25
C VAL A 86 4.84 0.58 2.88
N HIS A 87 4.72 -0.43 2.03
CA HIS A 87 5.30 -0.46 0.70
C HIS A 87 4.24 -0.71 -0.35
N LEU A 88 4.31 0.05 -1.44
CA LEU A 88 3.41 -0.06 -2.58
C LEU A 88 4.23 -0.42 -3.82
N ASN A 89 3.99 -1.59 -4.40
CA ASN A 89 4.53 -1.94 -5.71
C ASN A 89 3.56 -1.49 -6.80
N ARG A 90 4.10 -1.15 -7.97
CA ARG A 90 3.28 -0.79 -9.14
C ARG A 90 2.75 -2.06 -9.79
N GLY A 91 1.44 -2.16 -9.96
CA GLY A 91 0.77 -3.16 -10.79
C GLY A 91 0.59 -2.67 -12.22
N ASN A 92 -0.05 -3.49 -13.06
CA ASN A 92 -0.30 -3.12 -14.45
C ASN A 92 -1.50 -2.18 -14.60
N HIS A 93 -2.41 -2.13 -13.62
CA HIS A 93 -3.53 -1.19 -13.62
C HIS A 93 -3.14 0.22 -13.13
N GLU A 94 -1.92 0.43 -12.63
CA GLU A 94 -1.36 1.75 -12.32
C GLU A 94 -0.59 2.36 -13.51
N ASP A 95 -1.12 2.20 -14.73
CA ASP A 95 -0.60 2.80 -15.95
C ASP A 95 -1.74 3.41 -16.80
N HIS A 96 -1.37 4.26 -17.76
CA HIS A 96 -2.31 4.93 -18.66
C HIS A 96 -2.66 4.08 -19.91
N ILE A 97 -2.16 2.85 -19.99
CA ILE A 97 -2.18 1.98 -21.18
C ILE A 97 -3.06 0.76 -20.94
#